data_AF-A0A517YF59-F1
#
_entry.id   AF-A0A517YF59-F1
#
_cell.length_a   1.000
_cell.length_b   1.000
_cell.length_c   1.000
_cell.angle_alpha   90.00
_cell.angle_beta   90.00
_cell.angle_gamma   90.00
#
_symmetry.space_group_name_H-M   'P 1'
#
loop_
_entity.id
_entity.type
_entity.pdbx_description
1 polymer ?
#
loop_
_entity_poly.entity_id
_entity_poly.type
_entity_poly.pdbx_seq_one_letter_code
_entity_poly.pdbx_strand_id
1 'polypeptide(L)'
;MPVDPTKLRFGPYQSPCFKIGQKVDCEARGEVTIFRISDGRIPWPVGKKGSALSLVLTGDLARSVRQEAVPAIKHWWGVGTSAVWKWRRALGVEDTEGNRLIRVEH
;
A
#
# COMPACT_ATOMS: atom_id res chain seq x y z
N MET A 1 20.71 -14.00 -11.79
CA MET A 1 20.95 -12.86 -10.87
C MET A 1 19.94 -13.00 -9.74
N PRO A 2 20.27 -12.76 -8.46
CA PRO A 2 19.28 -12.83 -7.40
C PRO A 2 18.21 -11.76 -7.65
N VAL A 3 16.96 -12.17 -7.64
CA VAL A 3 15.82 -11.27 -7.84
C VAL A 3 15.63 -10.49 -6.56
N ASP A 4 15.58 -9.15 -6.63
CA ASP A 4 15.26 -8.33 -5.47
C ASP A 4 13.74 -8.27 -5.31
N PRO A 5 13.13 -9.01 -4.35
CA PRO A 5 11.68 -9.01 -4.19
C PRO A 5 11.15 -7.67 -3.63
N THR A 6 12.04 -6.81 -3.12
CA THR A 6 11.71 -5.51 -2.53
C THR A 6 11.80 -4.35 -3.52
N LYS A 7 12.30 -4.59 -4.74
CA LYS A 7 12.45 -3.57 -5.78
C LYS A 7 11.09 -3.23 -6.40
N LEU A 8 10.78 -1.94 -6.45
CA LEU A 8 9.59 -1.42 -7.15
C LEU A 8 9.83 -1.54 -8.66
N ARG A 9 8.86 -2.12 -9.38
CA ARG A 9 8.98 -2.40 -10.82
C ARG A 9 8.09 -1.50 -11.68
N PHE A 10 7.01 -0.96 -11.13
CA PHE A 10 5.95 -0.26 -11.89
C PHE A 10 5.92 1.26 -11.70
N GLY A 11 6.80 1.84 -10.89
CA GLY A 11 7.05 3.27 -10.96
C GLY A 11 7.62 3.92 -9.70
N PRO A 12 7.92 5.22 -9.78
CA PRO A 12 8.02 6.05 -8.59
C PRO A 12 6.62 6.25 -8.02
N TYR A 13 6.44 5.97 -6.74
CA TYR A 13 5.20 6.23 -6.03
C TYR A 13 5.38 7.50 -5.20
N GLN A 14 4.47 8.46 -5.38
CA GLN A 14 4.51 9.71 -4.64
C GLN A 14 3.41 9.77 -3.60
N SER A 15 3.77 10.29 -2.43
CA SER A 15 2.83 10.58 -1.38
C SER A 15 1.87 11.68 -1.84
N PRO A 16 0.54 11.47 -1.77
CA PRO A 16 -0.41 12.51 -2.14
C PRO A 16 -0.30 13.70 -1.18
N CYS A 17 -0.72 14.88 -1.59
CA CYS A 17 -0.85 16.02 -0.68
C CYS A 17 -2.08 15.81 0.22
N PHE A 18 -1.87 15.76 1.53
CA PHE A 18 -2.94 15.60 2.51
C PHE A 18 -2.71 16.48 3.74
N LYS A 19 -3.80 16.79 4.45
CA LYS A 19 -3.76 17.50 5.74
C LYS A 19 -4.15 16.55 6.87
N ILE A 20 -3.46 16.65 8.01
CA ILE A 20 -3.86 15.95 9.23
C ILE A 20 -5.22 16.51 9.68
N GLY A 21 -6.15 15.62 10.01
CA GLY A 21 -7.55 15.94 10.33
C GLY A 21 -8.49 15.93 9.12
N GLN A 22 -7.98 15.83 7.89
CA GLN A 22 -8.81 15.73 6.69
C GLN A 22 -9.47 14.35 6.60
N LYS A 23 -10.75 14.34 6.23
CA LYS A 23 -11.46 13.12 5.85
C LYS A 23 -11.12 12.76 4.41
N VAL A 24 -10.70 11.52 4.20
CA VAL A 24 -10.38 10.97 2.87
C VAL A 24 -11.10 9.65 2.71
N ASP A 25 -11.49 9.36 1.47
CA ASP A 25 -12.05 8.06 1.15
C ASP A 25 -10.91 7.03 0.97
N CYS A 26 -10.99 5.96 1.73
CA CYS A 26 -10.08 4.83 1.66
C CYS A 26 -10.78 3.70 0.91
N GLU A 27 -10.21 3.25 -0.21
CA GLU A 27 -10.83 2.20 -1.05
C GLU A 27 -11.10 0.90 -0.26
N ALA A 28 -10.37 0.64 0.82
CA ALA A 28 -10.60 -0.54 1.66
C ALA A 28 -11.60 -0.36 2.81
N ARG A 29 -11.90 0.88 3.24
CA ARG A 29 -12.68 1.15 4.46
C ARG A 29 -13.71 2.26 4.32
N GLY A 30 -13.81 2.92 3.18
CA GLY A 30 -14.58 4.15 2.96
C GLY A 30 -13.96 5.34 3.68
N GLU A 31 -14.78 6.27 4.16
CA GLU A 31 -14.34 7.50 4.84
C GLU A 31 -13.49 7.23 6.10
N VAL A 32 -12.26 7.77 6.11
CA VAL A 32 -11.33 7.74 7.25
C VAL A 32 -10.73 9.13 7.48
N THR A 33 -10.48 9.48 8.74
CA THR A 33 -9.84 10.76 9.08
C THR A 33 -8.33 10.56 9.18
N ILE A 34 -7.56 11.36 8.45
CA ILE A 34 -6.09 11.31 8.51
C ILE A 34 -5.63 11.75 9.90
N PHE A 35 -4.93 10.87 10.61
CA PHE A 35 -4.46 11.13 11.97
C PHE A 35 -2.96 11.42 12.00
N ARG A 36 -2.16 10.64 11.26
CA ARG A 36 -0.71 10.77 11.22
C ARG A 36 -0.15 10.27 9.89
N ILE A 37 1.18 10.37 9.74
CA ILE A 37 1.93 9.76 8.64
C ILE A 37 2.56 8.46 9.13
N SER A 38 2.64 7.46 8.25
CA SER A 38 3.34 6.21 8.48
C SER A 38 4.85 6.42 8.43
N ASP A 39 5.58 5.67 9.24
CA ASP A 39 7.06 5.70 9.31
C ASP A 39 7.73 4.87 8.20
N GLY A 40 6.97 4.50 7.16
CA GLY A 40 7.52 3.78 6.01
C GLY A 40 8.51 4.65 5.22
N ARG A 41 9.40 4.00 4.45
CA ARG A 41 10.33 4.68 3.52
C ARG A 41 9.61 5.63 2.58
N ILE A 42 8.39 5.27 2.17
CA ILE A 42 7.46 6.17 1.50
C ILE A 42 6.45 6.66 2.55
N PRO A 43 6.50 7.94 2.94
CA PRO A 43 5.58 8.49 3.93
C PRO A 43 4.16 8.41 3.38
N TRP A 44 3.24 7.84 4.15
CA TRP A 44 1.86 7.63 3.70
C TRP A 44 0.85 7.96 4.79
N PRO A 45 -0.30 8.58 4.46
CA PRO A 45 -1.28 8.96 5.46
C PRO A 45 -1.87 7.72 6.14
N VAL A 46 -1.98 7.80 7.46
CA VAL A 46 -2.64 6.82 8.33
C VAL A 46 -4.01 7.38 8.69
N GLY A 47 -5.04 6.70 8.22
CA GLY A 47 -6.43 6.97 8.53
C GLY A 47 -6.83 6.31 9.84
N LYS A 48 -7.59 7.04 10.64
CA LYS A 48 -8.27 6.55 11.84
C LYS A 48 -9.76 6.41 11.54
N LYS A 49 -10.31 5.22 11.80
CA LYS A 49 -11.75 4.94 11.77
C LYS A 49 -12.15 4.33 13.11
N GLY A 50 -12.79 5.11 13.97
CA GLY A 50 -13.02 4.74 15.37
C GLY A 50 -11.71 4.51 16.12
N SER A 51 -11.52 3.31 16.69
CA SER A 51 -10.28 2.92 17.37
C SER A 51 -9.21 2.32 16.43
N ALA A 52 -9.58 1.98 15.20
CA ALA A 52 -8.67 1.32 14.26
C ALA A 52 -7.83 2.33 13.47
N LEU A 53 -6.50 2.15 13.50
CA LEU A 53 -5.51 2.88 12.71
C LEU A 53 -5.04 2.03 11.55
N SER A 54 -5.03 2.56 10.32
CA SER A 54 -4.51 1.86 9.14
C SER A 54 -4.10 2.86 8.06
N LEU A 55 -3.16 2.49 7.18
CA LEU A 55 -2.81 3.35 6.05
C LEU A 55 -4.03 3.55 5.16
N VAL A 56 -4.20 4.78 4.67
CA VAL A 56 -5.26 5.14 3.74
C VAL A 56 -4.92 4.57 2.37
N LEU A 57 -5.74 3.64 1.89
CA LEU A 57 -5.60 3.07 0.55
C LEU A 57 -6.20 4.05 -0.46
N THR A 58 -5.34 4.85 -1.09
CA THR A 58 -5.72 5.86 -2.08
C THR A 58 -4.56 6.09 -3.07
N GLY A 59 -4.85 6.66 -4.24
CA GLY A 59 -3.86 7.10 -5.23
C GLY A 59 -2.76 6.08 -5.53
N ASP A 60 -1.51 6.48 -5.34
CA ASP A 60 -0.34 5.67 -5.65
C ASP A 60 -0.19 4.40 -4.79
N LEU A 61 -0.67 4.39 -3.53
CA LEU A 61 -0.65 3.17 -2.72
C LEU A 61 -1.65 2.13 -3.26
N ALA A 62 -2.83 2.55 -3.68
CA ALA A 62 -3.78 1.62 -4.29
C ALA A 62 -3.23 1.07 -5.62
N ARG A 63 -2.59 1.93 -6.41
CA ARG A 63 -1.90 1.54 -7.64
C ARG A 63 -0.77 0.55 -7.38
N SER A 64 0.04 0.78 -6.34
CA SER A 64 1.12 -0.16 -5.98
C SER A 64 0.56 -1.50 -5.52
N VAL A 65 -0.50 -1.54 -4.72
CA VAL A 65 -1.12 -2.80 -4.27
C VAL A 65 -1.66 -3.64 -5.43
N ARG A 66 -2.11 -3.01 -6.53
CA ARG A 66 -2.61 -3.67 -7.74
C ARG A 66 -1.51 -4.25 -8.64
N GLN A 67 -0.31 -3.66 -8.63
CA GLN A 67 0.75 -3.99 -9.61
C GLN A 67 1.97 -4.64 -8.95
N GLU A 68 2.37 -4.17 -7.78
CA GLU A 68 3.59 -4.57 -7.09
C GLU A 68 3.45 -5.89 -6.34
N ALA A 69 4.60 -6.45 -6.02
CA ALA A 69 4.70 -7.61 -5.15
C ALA A 69 4.48 -7.25 -3.67
N VAL A 70 3.93 -8.19 -2.91
CA VAL A 70 3.79 -8.09 -1.44
C VAL A 70 5.10 -7.70 -0.73
N PRO A 71 6.26 -8.34 -1.00
CA PRO A 71 7.53 -7.96 -0.37
C PRO A 71 7.98 -6.53 -0.65
N ALA A 72 7.75 -6.00 -1.86
CA ALA A 72 8.02 -4.61 -2.20
C ALA A 72 7.15 -3.66 -1.38
N ILE A 73 5.83 -3.88 -1.34
CA ILE A 73 4.90 -3.03 -0.60
C ILE A 73 5.26 -3.01 0.90
N LYS A 74 5.57 -4.18 1.47
CA LYS A 74 5.99 -4.30 2.88
C LYS A 74 7.26 -3.48 3.15
N HIS A 75 8.25 -3.55 2.27
CA HIS A 75 9.53 -2.90 2.44
C HIS A 75 9.44 -1.37 2.36
N TRP A 76 8.64 -0.84 1.41
CA TRP A 76 8.54 0.60 1.15
C TRP A 76 7.54 1.31 2.06
N TRP A 77 6.37 0.72 2.31
CA TRP A 77 5.33 1.33 3.16
C TRP A 77 5.37 0.88 4.63
N GLY A 78 6.25 -0.08 4.96
CA GLY A 78 6.44 -0.53 6.34
C GLY A 78 5.25 -1.31 6.91
N VAL A 79 4.51 -2.02 6.06
CA VAL A 79 3.27 -2.73 6.44
C VAL A 79 3.43 -4.24 6.47
N GLY A 80 2.68 -4.92 7.34
CA GLY A 80 2.66 -6.38 7.40
C GLY A 80 1.98 -7.02 6.19
N THR A 81 2.39 -8.24 5.85
CA THR A 81 1.82 -9.04 4.75
C THR A 81 0.29 -9.15 4.85
N SER A 82 -0.24 -9.36 6.06
CA SER A 82 -1.69 -9.47 6.29
C SER A 82 -2.46 -8.18 5.96
N ALA A 83 -1.83 -7.01 6.09
CA ALA A 83 -2.45 -5.74 5.69
C ALA A 83 -2.56 -5.66 4.16
N VAL A 84 -1.49 -6.03 3.46
CA VAL A 84 -1.45 -6.08 1.98
C VAL A 84 -2.51 -7.03 1.44
N TRP A 85 -2.66 -8.23 2.02
CA TRP A 85 -3.71 -9.17 1.63
C TRP A 85 -5.12 -8.63 1.85
N LYS A 86 -5.38 -7.95 2.97
CA LYS A 86 -6.68 -7.30 3.22
C LYS A 86 -6.97 -6.22 2.18
N TRP A 87 -5.98 -5.42 1.81
CA TRP A 87 -6.13 -4.40 0.77
C TRP A 87 -6.39 -5.02 -0.60
N ARG A 88 -5.66 -6.07 -0.97
CA ARG A 88 -5.88 -6.81 -2.21
C ARG A 88 -7.30 -7.35 -2.31
N ARG A 89 -7.80 -7.99 -1.24
CA ARG A 89 -9.19 -8.47 -1.19
C ARG A 89 -10.20 -7.34 -1.32
N ALA A 90 -9.95 -6.20 -0.68
CA ALA A 90 -10.83 -5.04 -0.78
C ALA A 90 -10.83 -4.41 -2.18
N LEU A 91 -9.70 -4.47 -2.89
CA LEU A 91 -9.56 -4.00 -4.27
C LEU A 91 -9.98 -5.05 -5.33
N GLY A 92 -10.36 -6.27 -4.91
CA GLY A 92 -10.67 -7.37 -5.83
C GLY A 92 -9.46 -7.91 -6.62
N VAL A 93 -8.24 -7.76 -6.07
CA VAL A 93 -6.99 -8.19 -6.70
C VAL A 93 -6.54 -9.53 -6.13
N GLU A 94 -6.55 -10.59 -6.94
CA GLU A 94 -6.13 -11.92 -6.50
C GLU A 94 -4.64 -12.19 -6.73
N ASP A 95 -4.11 -11.75 -7.88
CA ASP A 95 -2.71 -11.90 -8.26
C ASP A 95 -2.19 -10.61 -8.91
N THR A 96 -0.89 -10.33 -8.76
CA THR A 96 -0.27 -9.11 -9.29
C THR A 96 0.89 -9.44 -10.19
N GLU A 97 1.14 -8.59 -11.19
CA GLU A 97 2.24 -8.77 -12.12
C GLU A 97 3.60 -8.81 -11.40
N GLY A 98 3.80 -7.98 -10.37
CA GLY A 98 5.00 -8.05 -9.54
C GLY A 98 5.19 -9.39 -8.83
N ASN A 99 4.11 -10.07 -8.44
CA ASN A 99 4.17 -11.41 -7.85
C ASN A 99 4.52 -12.48 -8.89
N ARG A 100 4.03 -12.34 -10.12
CA ARG A 100 4.38 -13.22 -11.25
C ARG A 100 5.84 -13.07 -11.65
N LEU A 101 6.34 -11.84 -11.74
CA LEU A 101 7.73 -11.57 -12.09
C LEU A 101 8.71 -12.18 -11.08
N ILE A 102 8.41 -12.12 -9.78
CA ILE A 102 9.23 -12.80 -8.75
C ILE A 102 9.20 -14.33 -8.92
N ARG A 103 8.07 -14.91 -9.33
CA ARG A 103 7.92 -16.35 -9.54
C ARG A 103 8.61 -16.86 -10.81
N VAL A 104 8.60 -16.08 -11.89
CA VAL A 104 9.21 -16.45 -13.17
C VAL A 104 10.74 -16.40 -13.09
N GLU A 105 11.28 -15.52 -12.25
CA GLU A 105 12.73 -15.36 -12.08
C GLU A 105 13.34 -16.30 -11.00
N HIS A 106 12.59 -17.28 -10.46
CA HIS A 106 13.02 -18.25 -9.44
C HIS A 106 12.88 -19.70 -9.95
#